data_AF-A0A081QRU2-F1
#
_entry.id   AF-A0A081QRU2-F1
#
_cell.length_a   1.000
_cell.length_b   1.000
_cell.length_c   1.000
_cell.angle_alpha   90.00
_cell.angle_beta   90.00
_cell.angle_gamma   90.00
#
_symmetry.space_group_name_H-M   'P 1'
#
loop_
_entity.id
_entity.type
_entity.pdbx_description
1 polymer ?
#
loop_
_entity_poly.entity_id
_entity_poly.type
_entity_poly.pdbx_seq_one_letter_code
_entity_poly.pdbx_strand_id
1 'polypeptide(L)'
;MKKKYVEFLNLAVVDSSPIKNSEFLKSVAMEVIFALLIFIVSIFREGEMHDVSMIILYITFYHILVSLFMFLVFQKFSKSKLLQLIPVSSILISHVEFLFWGSLFWGKNYWSVFTILISLSLIFQLLTFVYQLLIVPKAKKLPHGEYRKNLLFLPSVVCIFISAIVVVIAHLITLPGIYIITSLVAGSIACLPFYWLEYARVFTGWKKKSTKNFIYRGEIK
;
A
#
# COMPACT_ATOMS: atom_id res chain seq x y z
N MET A 1 20.81 -8.90 -10.76
CA MET A 1 19.44 -8.45 -10.40
C MET A 1 18.65 -9.50 -9.59
N LYS A 2 18.44 -10.72 -10.09
CA LYS A 2 17.66 -11.78 -9.40
C LYS A 2 18.10 -12.05 -7.94
N LYS A 3 19.42 -12.14 -7.67
CA LYS A 3 19.94 -12.33 -6.30
C LYS A 3 19.61 -11.16 -5.37
N LYS A 4 19.85 -9.92 -5.80
CA LYS A 4 19.52 -8.71 -5.01
C LYS A 4 18.02 -8.60 -4.74
N TYR A 5 17.18 -8.96 -5.72
CA TYR A 5 15.73 -8.97 -5.56
C TYR A 5 15.25 -10.01 -4.54
N VAL A 6 15.75 -11.24 -4.61
CA VAL A 6 15.42 -12.28 -3.62
C VAL A 6 15.92 -11.89 -2.23
N GLU A 7 17.08 -11.26 -2.14
CA GLU A 7 17.62 -10.73 -0.89
C GLU A 7 16.79 -9.58 -0.33
N PHE A 8 16.32 -8.66 -1.16
CA PHE A 8 15.36 -7.63 -0.80
C PHE A 8 14.09 -8.24 -0.22
N LEU A 9 13.46 -9.19 -0.92
CA LEU A 9 12.25 -9.86 -0.45
C LEU A 9 12.45 -10.51 0.91
N ASN A 10 13.59 -11.18 1.14
CA ASN A 10 13.91 -11.79 2.44
C ASN A 10 14.12 -10.78 3.58
N LEU A 11 14.47 -9.53 3.27
CA LEU A 11 14.64 -8.46 4.27
C LEU A 11 13.35 -7.71 4.54
N ALA A 12 12.57 -7.48 3.48
CA ALA A 12 11.33 -6.72 3.52
C ALA A 12 10.18 -7.56 4.10
N VAL A 13 10.12 -8.85 3.77
CA VAL A 13 9.13 -9.81 4.26
C VAL A 13 9.65 -10.49 5.54
N VAL A 14 9.39 -9.84 6.68
CA VAL A 14 9.90 -10.30 7.99
C VAL A 14 9.03 -11.41 8.59
N ASP A 15 7.74 -11.43 8.26
CA ASP A 15 6.79 -12.44 8.72
C ASP A 15 6.40 -13.34 7.54
N SER A 16 6.66 -14.64 7.67
CA SER A 16 6.29 -15.67 6.68
C SER A 16 5.14 -16.54 7.16
N SER A 17 4.48 -16.15 8.26
CA SER A 17 3.25 -16.81 8.67
C SER A 17 2.15 -16.55 7.64
N PRO A 18 1.21 -17.50 7.47
CA PRO A 18 0.03 -17.27 6.64
C PRO A 18 -0.69 -15.98 7.03
N ILE A 19 -1.31 -15.30 6.07
CA ILE A 19 -2.21 -14.17 6.37
C ILE A 19 -3.20 -14.61 7.45
N LYS A 20 -3.23 -13.86 8.55
CA LYS A 20 -4.20 -14.06 9.63
C LYS A 20 -5.50 -13.34 9.29
N ASN A 21 -6.61 -13.83 9.84
CA ASN A 21 -7.91 -13.17 9.72
C ASN A 21 -7.89 -11.70 10.14
N SER A 22 -7.02 -11.34 11.10
CA SER A 22 -6.82 -9.96 11.53
C SER A 22 -6.29 -9.02 10.44
N GLU A 23 -5.45 -9.50 9.53
CA GLU A 23 -4.93 -8.66 8.43
C GLU A 23 -6.02 -8.37 7.40
N PHE A 24 -6.92 -9.34 7.16
CA PHE A 24 -8.09 -9.12 6.32
C PHE A 24 -9.05 -8.09 6.94
N LEU A 25 -9.34 -8.22 8.24
CA LEU A 25 -10.15 -7.25 8.97
C LEU A 25 -9.56 -5.83 8.92
N LYS A 26 -8.23 -5.69 9.00
CA LYS A 26 -7.56 -4.39 8.82
C LYS A 26 -7.77 -3.82 7.41
N SER A 27 -7.69 -4.65 6.38
CA SER A 27 -7.94 -4.23 4.99
C SER A 27 -9.36 -3.69 4.83
N VAL A 28 -10.36 -4.44 5.31
CA VAL A 28 -11.75 -4.00 5.27
C VAL A 28 -11.96 -2.73 6.10
N ALA A 29 -11.38 -2.66 7.29
CA ALA A 29 -11.49 -1.45 8.11
C ALA A 29 -10.92 -0.23 7.40
N MET A 30 -9.80 -0.37 6.68
CA MET A 30 -9.23 0.72 5.89
C MET A 30 -10.16 1.16 4.76
N GLU A 31 -10.77 0.22 4.05
CA GLU A 31 -11.74 0.52 2.99
C GLU A 31 -13.01 1.18 3.55
N VAL A 32 -13.49 0.75 4.72
CA VAL A 32 -14.63 1.39 5.41
C VAL A 32 -14.29 2.83 5.82
N ILE A 33 -13.11 3.06 6.40
CA ILE A 33 -12.65 4.43 6.74
C ILE A 33 -12.60 5.29 5.48
N PHE A 34 -12.11 4.74 4.37
CA PHE A 34 -12.05 5.46 3.11
C PHE A 34 -13.45 5.77 2.54
N ALA A 35 -14.36 4.81 2.54
CA ALA A 35 -15.76 5.02 2.13
C ALA A 35 -16.44 6.10 2.98
N LEU A 36 -16.19 6.13 4.29
CA LEU A 36 -16.70 7.17 5.18
C LEU A 36 -16.16 8.56 4.81
N LEU A 37 -14.87 8.68 4.49
CA LEU A 37 -14.29 9.94 4.02
C LEU A 37 -14.93 10.42 2.72
N ILE A 38 -15.12 9.51 1.75
CA ILE A 38 -15.83 9.82 0.50
C ILE A 38 -17.25 10.30 0.80
N PHE A 39 -17.99 9.58 1.65
CA PHE A 39 -19.37 9.90 2.00
C PHE A 39 -19.48 11.27 2.68
N ILE A 40 -18.67 11.54 3.70
CA ILE A 40 -18.65 12.82 4.42
C ILE A 40 -18.40 13.97 3.44
N VAL A 41 -17.39 13.83 2.58
CA VAL A 41 -17.07 14.87 1.59
C VAL A 41 -18.19 15.05 0.57
N SER A 42 -18.86 13.97 0.17
CA SER A 42 -19.97 14.02 -0.81
C SER A 42 -21.14 14.86 -0.32
N ILE A 43 -21.40 14.92 0.99
CA ILE A 43 -22.44 15.77 1.61
C ILE A 43 -22.21 17.26 1.31
N PHE A 44 -20.96 17.68 1.18
CA PHE A 44 -20.59 19.09 0.95
C PHE A 44 -20.45 19.44 -0.54
N ARG A 45 -20.85 18.53 -1.45
CA ARG A 45 -20.73 18.72 -2.90
C ARG A 45 -22.11 18.67 -3.55
N GLU A 46 -22.27 19.43 -4.62
CA GLU A 46 -23.51 19.53 -5.39
C GLU A 46 -23.25 19.30 -6.89
N GLY A 47 -24.33 19.00 -7.62
CA GLY A 47 -24.32 18.82 -9.08
C GLY A 47 -23.52 17.59 -9.54
N GLU A 48 -22.95 17.67 -10.74
CA GLU A 48 -22.21 16.56 -11.38
C GLU A 48 -21.13 15.95 -10.49
N MET A 49 -20.46 16.78 -9.69
CA MET A 49 -19.39 16.33 -8.80
C MET A 49 -19.89 15.56 -7.58
N HIS A 50 -21.14 15.82 -7.14
CA HIS A 50 -21.82 14.99 -6.16
C HIS A 50 -22.13 13.62 -6.76
N ASP A 51 -22.72 13.60 -7.95
CA ASP A 51 -23.13 12.35 -8.63
C ASP A 51 -21.94 11.42 -8.88
N VAL A 52 -20.82 11.98 -9.37
CA VAL A 52 -19.58 11.21 -9.57
C VAL A 52 -19.03 10.69 -8.23
N SER A 53 -19.09 11.49 -7.16
CA SER A 53 -18.64 11.08 -5.83
C SER A 53 -19.52 9.95 -5.26
N MET A 54 -20.84 10.00 -5.49
CA MET A 54 -21.77 8.95 -5.11
C MET A 54 -21.54 7.66 -5.90
N ILE A 55 -21.22 7.74 -7.19
CA ILE A 55 -20.84 6.58 -8.00
C ILE A 55 -19.59 5.90 -7.41
N ILE A 56 -18.56 6.68 -7.06
CA ILE A 56 -17.35 6.12 -6.41
C ILE A 56 -17.73 5.44 -5.10
N LEU A 57 -18.56 6.09 -4.27
CA LEU A 57 -18.99 5.51 -3.00
C LEU A 57 -19.70 4.16 -3.19
N TYR A 58 -20.56 4.03 -4.20
CA TYR A 58 -21.23 2.77 -4.51
C TYR A 58 -20.25 1.69 -4.99
N ILE A 59 -19.27 2.06 -5.81
CA ILE A 59 -18.20 1.15 -6.25
C ILE A 59 -17.38 0.68 -5.05
N THR A 60 -16.93 1.60 -4.20
CA THR A 60 -16.17 1.28 -2.98
C THR A 60 -16.99 0.40 -2.03
N PHE A 61 -18.30 0.66 -1.88
CA PHE A 61 -19.17 -0.20 -1.07
C PHE A 61 -19.31 -1.62 -1.64
N TYR A 62 -19.50 -1.73 -2.96
CA TYR A 62 -19.55 -3.02 -3.64
C TYR A 62 -18.22 -3.78 -3.48
N HIS A 63 -17.10 -3.07 -3.63
CA HIS A 63 -15.78 -3.64 -3.40
C HIS A 63 -15.64 -4.15 -1.96
N ILE A 64 -16.02 -3.38 -0.94
CA ILE A 64 -15.99 -3.81 0.47
C ILE A 64 -16.80 -5.10 0.67
N LEU A 65 -18.00 -5.17 0.07
CA LEU A 65 -18.85 -6.37 0.14
C LEU A 65 -18.20 -7.58 -0.53
N VAL A 66 -17.62 -7.41 -1.72
CA VAL A 66 -16.90 -8.48 -2.42
C VAL A 66 -15.72 -8.94 -1.57
N SER A 67 -14.93 -8.01 -1.04
CA SER A 67 -13.82 -8.32 -0.13
C SER A 67 -14.31 -9.15 1.07
N LEU A 68 -15.32 -8.66 1.79
CA LEU A 68 -15.90 -9.37 2.95
C LEU A 68 -16.43 -10.77 2.59
N PHE A 69 -17.16 -10.88 1.48
CA PHE A 69 -17.66 -12.16 0.99
C PHE A 69 -16.51 -13.12 0.70
N MET A 70 -15.48 -12.65 -0.01
CA MET A 70 -14.30 -13.46 -0.30
C MET A 70 -13.61 -13.89 1.00
N PHE A 71 -13.52 -13.05 2.02
CA PHE A 71 -12.99 -13.44 3.33
C PHE A 71 -13.79 -14.50 4.06
N LEU A 72 -15.11 -14.40 4.07
CA LEU A 72 -15.98 -15.42 4.66
C LEU A 72 -15.81 -16.77 3.95
N VAL A 73 -15.67 -16.75 2.62
CA VAL A 73 -15.32 -17.93 1.83
C VAL A 73 -13.90 -18.43 2.18
N PHE A 74 -12.95 -17.53 2.43
CA PHE A 74 -11.54 -17.85 2.73
C PHE A 74 -11.27 -18.39 4.13
N GLN A 75 -12.08 -18.04 5.13
CA GLN A 75 -11.98 -18.64 6.47
C GLN A 75 -11.98 -20.18 6.42
N LYS A 76 -12.59 -20.76 5.37
CA LYS A 76 -12.71 -22.20 5.19
C LYS A 76 -11.58 -22.85 4.35
N PHE A 77 -10.75 -22.07 3.63
CA PHE A 77 -9.83 -22.58 2.58
C PHE A 77 -8.41 -21.98 2.55
N SER A 78 -7.80 -21.67 3.71
CA SER A 78 -6.57 -20.84 3.83
C SER A 78 -5.25 -21.38 3.22
N LYS A 79 -5.28 -22.36 2.30
CA LYS A 79 -4.08 -22.90 1.63
C LYS A 79 -3.89 -22.46 0.18
N SER A 80 -4.92 -21.96 -0.49
CA SER A 80 -4.81 -21.60 -1.93
C SER A 80 -4.10 -20.27 -2.12
N LYS A 81 -3.03 -20.25 -2.93
CA LYS A 81 -2.26 -19.04 -3.31
C LYS A 81 -3.04 -18.10 -4.24
N LEU A 82 -3.91 -18.64 -5.09
CA LEU A 82 -4.69 -17.85 -6.05
C LEU A 82 -5.72 -16.99 -5.31
N LEU A 83 -6.41 -17.58 -4.34
CA LEU A 83 -7.38 -16.91 -3.49
C LEU A 83 -6.74 -15.83 -2.60
N GLN A 84 -5.48 -16.04 -2.30
CA GLN A 84 -4.62 -15.17 -1.54
C GLN A 84 -4.22 -13.89 -2.32
N LEU A 85 -4.48 -13.82 -3.64
CA LEU A 85 -4.36 -12.61 -4.47
C LEU A 85 -5.42 -11.56 -4.17
N ILE A 86 -6.60 -11.96 -3.70
CA ILE A 86 -7.75 -11.06 -3.57
C ILE A 86 -7.47 -9.90 -2.61
N PRO A 87 -6.91 -10.12 -1.42
CA PRO A 87 -6.54 -9.02 -0.53
C PRO A 87 -5.46 -8.11 -1.15
N VAL A 88 -4.56 -8.63 -1.99
CA VAL A 88 -3.53 -7.84 -2.70
C VAL A 88 -4.16 -6.93 -3.75
N SER A 89 -5.07 -7.46 -4.56
CA SER A 89 -5.79 -6.67 -5.57
C SER A 89 -6.70 -5.63 -4.94
N SER A 90 -7.27 -5.94 -3.77
CA SER A 90 -8.11 -5.03 -2.97
C SER A 90 -7.40 -3.71 -2.73
N ILE A 91 -6.17 -3.75 -2.21
CA ILE A 91 -5.38 -2.55 -1.93
C ILE A 91 -5.06 -1.75 -3.18
N LEU A 92 -4.73 -2.42 -4.28
CA LEU A 92 -4.38 -1.72 -5.52
C LEU A 92 -5.61 -0.97 -6.07
N ILE A 93 -6.77 -1.61 -6.05
CA ILE A 93 -8.03 -1.00 -6.46
C ILE A 93 -8.38 0.16 -5.52
N SER A 94 -8.34 -0.05 -4.19
CA SER A 94 -8.60 1.00 -3.19
C SER A 94 -7.65 2.19 -3.33
N HIS A 95 -6.38 1.95 -3.68
CA HIS A 95 -5.42 3.03 -3.99
C HIS A 95 -5.84 3.81 -5.23
N VAL A 96 -6.24 3.14 -6.32
CA VAL A 96 -6.73 3.80 -7.54
C VAL A 96 -8.00 4.60 -7.25
N GLU A 97 -8.94 4.05 -6.48
CA GLU A 97 -10.15 4.75 -6.03
C GLU A 97 -9.80 6.00 -5.21
N PHE A 98 -8.82 5.92 -4.31
CA PHE A 98 -8.33 7.07 -3.54
C PHE A 98 -7.77 8.18 -4.42
N LEU A 99 -6.93 7.82 -5.40
CA LEU A 99 -6.37 8.80 -6.34
C LEU A 99 -7.47 9.45 -7.20
N PHE A 100 -8.46 8.66 -7.64
CA PHE A 100 -9.58 9.18 -8.42
C PHE A 100 -10.45 10.11 -7.58
N TRP A 101 -10.80 9.72 -6.36
CA TRP A 101 -11.54 10.56 -5.43
C TRP A 101 -10.81 11.87 -5.12
N GLY A 102 -9.51 11.81 -4.82
CA GLY A 102 -8.69 13.00 -4.57
C GLY A 102 -8.64 13.95 -5.78
N SER A 103 -8.67 13.41 -7.00
CA SER A 103 -8.71 14.21 -8.22
C SER A 103 -9.99 15.02 -8.38
N LEU A 104 -11.11 14.53 -7.83
CA LEU A 104 -12.38 15.22 -7.97
C LEU A 104 -12.37 16.62 -7.34
N PHE A 105 -11.47 16.90 -6.39
CA PHE A 105 -11.37 18.23 -5.78
C PHE A 105 -10.89 19.33 -6.74
N TRP A 106 -10.43 18.95 -7.95
CA TRP A 106 -10.07 19.89 -9.02
C TRP A 106 -11.21 20.17 -10.00
N GLY A 107 -12.45 19.79 -9.65
CA GLY A 107 -13.64 20.09 -10.44
C GLY A 107 -13.51 19.53 -11.87
N LYS A 108 -13.77 20.36 -12.88
CA LYS A 108 -13.75 19.96 -14.30
C LYS A 108 -12.43 19.34 -14.78
N ASN A 109 -11.33 19.60 -14.08
CA ASN A 109 -10.00 19.08 -14.44
C ASN A 109 -9.69 17.71 -13.81
N TYR A 110 -10.65 17.06 -13.13
CA TYR A 110 -10.41 15.85 -12.35
C TYR A 110 -9.75 14.72 -13.17
N TRP A 111 -10.13 14.51 -14.43
CA TRP A 111 -9.51 13.51 -15.30
C TRP A 111 -8.01 13.75 -15.50
N SER A 112 -7.64 14.99 -15.80
CA SER A 112 -6.22 15.36 -15.98
C SER A 112 -5.46 15.16 -14.66
N VAL A 113 -6.01 15.63 -13.55
CA VAL A 113 -5.40 15.47 -12.23
C VAL A 113 -5.26 13.99 -11.87
N PHE A 114 -6.28 13.16 -12.12
CA PHE A 114 -6.21 11.72 -11.89
C PHE A 114 -5.08 11.07 -12.68
N THR A 115 -4.92 11.40 -13.97
CA THR A 115 -3.82 10.87 -14.78
C THR A 115 -2.44 11.29 -14.26
N ILE A 116 -2.31 12.52 -13.77
CA ILE A 116 -1.09 13.01 -13.12
C ILE A 116 -0.83 12.22 -11.82
N LEU A 117 -1.84 12.05 -10.98
CA LEU A 117 -1.72 11.33 -9.71
C LEU A 117 -1.33 9.87 -9.90
N ILE A 118 -1.96 9.17 -10.85
CA ILE A 118 -1.60 7.79 -11.21
C ILE A 118 -0.15 7.73 -11.72
N SER A 119 0.24 8.65 -12.61
CA SER A 119 1.59 8.70 -13.16
C SER A 119 2.63 8.97 -12.07
N LEU A 120 2.37 9.93 -11.19
CA LEU A 120 3.24 10.25 -10.04
C LEU A 120 3.36 9.07 -9.10
N SER A 121 2.26 8.36 -8.86
CA SER A 121 2.24 7.12 -8.08
C SER A 121 3.16 6.08 -8.72
N LEU A 122 3.00 5.77 -10.01
CA LEU A 122 3.85 4.78 -10.68
C LEU A 122 5.34 5.15 -10.62
N ILE A 123 5.67 6.42 -10.85
CA ILE A 123 7.06 6.93 -10.77
C ILE A 123 7.61 6.78 -9.34
N PHE A 124 6.85 7.17 -8.32
CA PHE A 124 7.28 7.06 -6.93
C PHE A 124 7.54 5.60 -6.53
N GLN A 125 6.68 4.67 -6.98
CA GLN A 125 6.82 3.25 -6.70
C GLN A 125 8.07 2.68 -7.36
N LEU A 126 8.34 3.07 -8.61
CA LEU A 126 9.55 2.66 -9.33
C LEU A 126 10.82 3.18 -8.65
N LEU A 127 10.85 4.47 -8.29
CA LEU A 127 11.99 5.09 -7.60
C LEU A 127 12.23 4.43 -6.23
N THR A 128 11.16 4.20 -5.47
CA THR A 128 11.25 3.54 -4.16
C THR A 128 11.75 2.10 -4.31
N PHE A 129 11.31 1.38 -5.33
CA PHE A 129 11.79 0.03 -5.61
C PHE A 129 13.28 0.02 -5.99
N VAL A 130 13.74 0.95 -6.84
CA VAL A 130 15.16 1.09 -7.17
C VAL A 130 15.98 1.40 -5.91
N TYR A 131 15.54 2.37 -5.11
CA TYR A 131 16.17 2.70 -3.82
C TYR A 131 16.30 1.46 -2.92
N GLN A 132 15.20 0.71 -2.76
CA GLN A 132 15.15 -0.49 -1.94
C GLN A 132 16.19 -1.52 -2.39
N LEU A 133 16.32 -1.77 -3.70
CA LEU A 133 17.32 -2.69 -4.24
C LEU A 133 18.76 -2.23 -3.99
N LEU A 134 19.01 -0.92 -4.00
CA LEU A 134 20.32 -0.34 -3.76
C LEU A 134 20.73 -0.41 -2.28
N ILE A 135 19.78 -0.24 -1.35
CA ILE A 135 20.07 -0.18 0.09
C ILE A 135 20.15 -1.56 0.76
N VAL A 136 19.76 -2.65 0.08
CA VAL A 136 19.85 -4.04 0.56
C VAL A 136 21.18 -4.38 1.25
N PRO A 137 22.37 -4.09 0.67
CA PRO A 137 23.65 -4.45 1.30
C PRO A 137 23.88 -3.74 2.64
N LYS A 138 23.36 -2.51 2.79
CA LYS A 138 23.44 -1.73 4.03
C LYS A 138 22.41 -2.23 5.05
N ALA A 139 21.17 -2.45 4.60
CA ALA A 139 20.08 -2.93 5.46
C ALA A 139 20.37 -4.30 6.08
N LYS A 140 21.08 -5.19 5.38
CA LYS A 140 21.51 -6.51 5.90
C LYS A 140 22.38 -6.46 7.13
N LYS A 141 23.21 -5.42 7.26
CA LYS A 141 24.16 -5.28 8.37
C LYS A 141 23.49 -4.83 9.67
N LEU A 142 22.25 -4.35 9.59
CA LEU A 142 21.49 -3.88 10.74
C LEU A 142 20.83 -5.06 11.47
N PRO A 143 20.51 -4.95 12.77
CA PRO A 143 19.73 -5.96 13.47
C PRO A 143 18.36 -6.17 12.80
N HIS A 144 17.81 -7.38 12.93
CA HIS A 144 16.42 -7.64 12.52
C HIS A 144 15.47 -6.82 13.41
N GLY A 145 14.53 -6.10 12.79
CA GLY A 145 13.56 -5.28 13.52
C GLY A 145 13.05 -4.10 12.70
N GLU A 146 12.37 -3.17 13.38
CA GLU A 146 11.75 -1.98 12.78
C GLU A 146 12.75 -1.04 12.13
N TYR A 147 13.94 -0.86 12.72
CA TYR A 147 14.98 0.01 12.18
C TYR A 147 15.40 -0.39 10.75
N ARG A 148 15.52 -1.70 10.50
CA ARG A 148 15.82 -2.23 9.17
C ARG A 148 14.69 -1.97 8.17
N LYS A 149 13.42 -2.11 8.60
CA LYS A 149 12.26 -1.81 7.76
C LYS A 149 12.23 -0.31 7.42
N ASN A 150 12.34 0.56 8.42
CA ASN A 150 12.30 2.01 8.23
C ASN A 150 13.39 2.48 7.26
N LEU A 151 14.59 1.89 7.31
CA LEU A 151 15.63 2.18 6.32
C LEU A 151 15.25 1.73 4.91
N LEU A 152 14.67 0.53 4.76
CA LEU A 152 14.24 0.01 3.46
C LEU A 152 13.16 0.89 2.81
N PHE A 153 12.29 1.48 3.62
CA PHE A 153 11.18 2.32 3.20
C PHE A 153 11.41 3.81 3.43
N LEU A 154 12.67 4.22 3.61
CA LEU A 154 12.97 5.60 3.98
C LEU A 154 12.31 6.65 3.06
N PRO A 155 12.27 6.50 1.72
CA PRO A 155 11.57 7.45 0.86
C PRO A 155 10.07 7.59 1.21
N SER A 156 9.40 6.46 1.46
CA SER A 156 8.01 6.43 1.90
C SER A 156 7.84 7.07 3.27
N VAL A 157 8.69 6.74 4.25
CA VAL A 157 8.64 7.33 5.60
C VAL A 157 8.78 8.85 5.53
N VAL A 158 9.77 9.35 4.80
CA VAL A 158 10.00 10.79 4.63
C VAL A 158 8.80 11.46 3.97
N CYS A 159 8.24 10.88 2.92
CA CYS A 159 7.09 11.46 2.23
C CYS A 159 5.81 11.47 3.09
N ILE A 160 5.58 10.45 3.92
CA ILE A 160 4.48 10.43 4.90
C ILE A 160 4.66 11.56 5.93
N PHE A 161 5.87 11.73 6.48
CA PHE A 161 6.13 12.82 7.42
C PHE A 161 5.92 14.20 6.80
N ILE A 162 6.42 14.43 5.58
CA ILE A 162 6.18 15.67 4.85
C ILE A 162 4.68 15.88 4.64
N SER A 163 3.96 14.85 4.22
CA SER A 163 2.50 14.93 4.02
C SER A 163 1.77 15.30 5.30
N ALA A 164 2.11 14.69 6.43
CA ALA A 164 1.53 15.02 7.74
C ALA A 164 1.85 16.46 8.18
N ILE A 165 3.10 16.92 7.99
CA ILE A 165 3.50 18.30 8.30
C ILE A 165 2.70 19.29 7.46
N VAL A 166 2.52 19.04 6.16
CA VAL A 166 1.76 19.93 5.29
C VAL A 166 0.29 19.99 5.71
N VAL A 167 -0.33 18.87 6.12
CA VAL A 167 -1.69 18.89 6.69
C VAL A 167 -1.76 19.77 7.94
N VAL A 168 -0.81 19.62 8.87
CA VAL A 168 -0.77 20.42 10.11
C VAL A 168 -0.61 21.90 9.80
N ILE A 169 0.33 22.26 8.92
CA ILE A 169 0.54 23.65 8.50
C ILE A 169 -0.72 24.18 7.83
N ALA A 170 -1.26 23.46 6.83
CA ALA A 170 -2.46 23.86 6.12
C ALA A 170 -3.65 24.10 7.06
N HIS A 171 -3.79 23.30 8.11
CA HIS A 171 -4.79 23.53 9.14
C HIS A 171 -4.49 24.77 9.99
N LEU A 172 -3.27 24.92 10.50
CA LEU A 172 -2.86 26.02 11.37
C LEU A 172 -2.99 27.40 10.72
N ILE A 173 -2.69 27.50 9.43
CA ILE A 173 -2.80 28.76 8.67
C ILE A 173 -4.07 28.83 7.81
N THR A 174 -5.05 27.95 8.05
CA THR A 174 -6.38 27.97 7.40
C THR A 174 -6.32 27.96 5.87
N LEU A 175 -5.41 27.17 5.30
CA LEU A 175 -5.32 26.99 3.85
C LEU A 175 -6.57 26.29 3.30
N PRO A 176 -6.90 26.51 2.01
CA PRO A 176 -7.99 25.80 1.35
C PRO A 176 -7.85 24.29 1.50
N GLY A 177 -8.99 23.60 1.69
CA GLY A 177 -9.04 22.15 1.90
C GLY A 177 -8.34 21.34 0.80
N ILE A 178 -8.17 21.90 -0.40
CA ILE A 178 -7.45 21.29 -1.52
C ILE A 178 -6.00 20.91 -1.15
N TYR A 179 -5.31 21.70 -0.32
CA TYR A 179 -3.95 21.40 0.12
C TYR A 179 -3.92 20.21 1.09
N ILE A 180 -4.92 20.13 1.98
CA ILE A 180 -5.09 18.99 2.90
C ILE A 180 -5.34 17.72 2.09
N ILE A 181 -6.22 17.77 1.09
CA ILE A 181 -6.50 16.64 0.19
C ILE A 181 -5.26 16.23 -0.60
N THR A 182 -4.51 17.21 -1.15
CA THR A 182 -3.26 16.93 -1.88
C THR A 182 -2.29 16.15 -1.01
N SER A 183 -2.12 16.57 0.24
CA SER A 183 -1.22 15.91 1.18
C SER A 183 -1.71 14.54 1.61
N LEU A 184 -3.02 14.34 1.78
CA LEU A 184 -3.59 13.02 2.03
C LEU A 184 -3.34 12.07 0.85
N VAL A 185 -3.49 12.55 -0.38
CA VAL A 185 -3.17 11.79 -1.61
C VAL A 185 -1.69 11.45 -1.68
N ALA A 186 -0.80 12.40 -1.42
CA ALA A 186 0.64 12.14 -1.37
C ALA A 186 1.01 11.11 -0.29
N GLY A 187 0.38 11.21 0.89
CA GLY A 187 0.50 10.22 1.96
C GLY A 187 0.05 8.83 1.52
N SER A 188 -1.09 8.72 0.84
CA SER A 188 -1.58 7.43 0.29
C SER A 188 -0.58 6.80 -0.68
N ILE A 189 -0.04 7.59 -1.62
CA ILE A 189 1.02 7.14 -2.55
C ILE A 189 2.23 6.62 -1.77
N ALA A 190 2.67 7.36 -0.75
CA ALA A 190 3.82 7.00 0.06
C ALA A 190 3.59 5.76 0.91
N CYS A 191 2.34 5.47 1.30
CA CYS A 191 1.96 4.29 2.08
C CYS A 191 1.92 3.00 1.26
N LEU A 192 1.69 3.08 -0.06
CA LEU A 192 1.49 1.89 -0.91
C LEU A 192 2.63 0.85 -0.82
N PRO A 193 3.92 1.23 -0.79
CA PRO A 193 5.01 0.26 -0.65
C PRO A 193 4.94 -0.59 0.63
N PHE A 194 4.44 -0.05 1.74
CA PHE A 194 4.27 -0.80 2.98
C PHE A 194 3.20 -1.87 2.82
N TYR A 195 2.05 -1.49 2.26
CA TYR A 195 0.95 -2.41 1.99
C TYR A 195 1.36 -3.50 1.01
N TRP A 196 2.07 -3.17 -0.08
CA TRP A 196 2.51 -4.19 -1.04
C TRP A 196 3.36 -5.30 -0.41
N LEU A 197 4.17 -4.98 0.61
CA LEU A 197 5.10 -5.92 1.24
C LEU A 197 4.51 -6.74 2.38
N GLU A 198 3.51 -6.23 3.10
CA GLU A 198 2.69 -7.07 3.98
C GLU A 198 1.91 -8.12 3.18
N TYR A 199 1.55 -7.79 1.94
CA TYR A 199 0.81 -8.68 1.06
C TYR A 199 1.72 -9.53 0.19
N ALA A 200 2.99 -9.15 -0.02
CA ALA A 200 3.99 -10.05 -0.59
C ALA A 200 4.18 -11.33 0.25
N ARG A 201 3.82 -11.34 1.54
CA ARG A 201 3.80 -12.52 2.44
C ARG A 201 3.05 -13.70 1.82
N VAL A 202 1.94 -13.41 1.14
CA VAL A 202 1.04 -14.32 0.44
C VAL A 202 1.76 -15.25 -0.54
N PHE A 203 2.77 -14.73 -1.23
CA PHE A 203 3.44 -15.45 -2.31
C PHE A 203 4.63 -16.30 -1.81
N THR A 204 4.96 -16.22 -0.52
CA THR A 204 6.23 -16.72 0.01
C THR A 204 6.21 -18.19 0.42
N GLY A 205 6.03 -19.07 -0.57
CA GLY A 205 6.66 -20.40 -0.53
C GLY A 205 8.19 -20.36 -0.75
N TRP A 206 8.80 -19.17 -0.72
CA TRP A 206 10.17 -18.89 -1.21
C TRP A 206 11.23 -18.70 -0.13
N LYS A 207 10.86 -18.69 1.17
CA LYS A 207 11.89 -18.70 2.21
C LYS A 207 12.69 -19.97 1.98
N LYS A 208 13.95 -19.81 1.60
CA LYS A 208 14.92 -20.90 1.42
C LYS A 208 14.73 -21.82 2.63
N LYS A 209 14.20 -23.04 2.42
CA LYS A 209 14.35 -24.11 3.39
C LYS A 209 15.84 -24.11 3.67
N SER A 210 16.21 -23.66 4.86
CA SER A 210 17.51 -23.79 5.49
C SER A 210 18.65 -24.08 4.51
N THR A 211 19.53 -23.11 4.22
CA THR A 211 20.93 -23.46 3.95
C THR A 211 21.53 -24.04 5.22
N LYS A 212 21.14 -25.27 5.55
CA LYS A 212 21.98 -26.29 6.17
C LYS A 212 22.24 -27.26 5.03
N ASN A 213 23.51 -27.62 4.84
CA ASN A 213 24.07 -28.46 3.76
C ASN A 213 24.75 -27.71 2.60
N PHE A 214 25.44 -26.61 2.91
CA PHE A 214 26.79 -26.47 2.39
C PHE A 214 27.74 -26.47 3.59
N ILE A 215 27.83 -27.64 4.22
CA ILE A 215 29.07 -28.00 4.91
C ILE A 215 30.05 -28.19 3.76
N TYR A 216 30.95 -27.23 3.58
CA TYR A 216 32.17 -27.48 2.82
C TYR A 216 32.93 -28.54 3.62
N ARG A 217 32.66 -29.82 3.35
CA ARG A 217 33.58 -30.88 3.76
C ARG A 217 34.82 -30.63 2.93
N GLY A 218 35.81 -29.99 3.54
CA GLY A 218 37.18 -30.08 3.07
C GLY A 218 37.49 -31.56 2.98
N GLU A 219 37.53 -32.09 1.77
CA GLU A 219 38.22 -33.33 1.50
C GLU A 219 39.69 -33.06 1.82
N ILE A 220 40.13 -33.59 2.96
CA ILE A 220 41.53 -33.89 3.15
C ILE A 220 41.76 -35.15 2.32
N LYS A 221 42.50 -35.01 1.22
CA LYS A 221 43.31 -36.08 0.64
C LYS A 221 44.77 -35.68 0.79
#